data_AF-A4JTW3-F1
#
_entry.id   AF-A4JTW3-F1
#
_cell.length_a   1.000
_cell.length_b   1.000
_cell.length_c   1.000
_cell.angle_alpha   90.00
_cell.angle_beta   90.00
_cell.angle_gamma   90.00
#
_symmetry.space_group_name_H-M   'P 1'
#
loop_
_entity.id
_entity.type
_entity.pdbx_description
1 polymer ?
#
loop_
_entity_poly.entity_id
_entity_poly.type
_entity_poly.pdbx_seq_one_letter_code
_entity_poly.pdbx_strand_id
1 'polypeptide(L)'
;MQQEFGVSISATQIGMASMGCINDEGIPICPRFGTTCTGSRAIVCMGKAMQDFPEAQAEVLVAGLSIVSRSAKTIMDIRRVIPKMELAVSVAAA
;
A
#
# COMPACT_ATOMS: atom_id res chain seq x y z
N MET A 1 -30.56 9.79 19.78
CA MET A 1 -29.40 8.88 19.63
C MET A 1 -29.46 8.24 18.26
N GLN A 2 -28.84 8.83 17.25
CA GLN A 2 -28.39 8.12 16.03
C GLN A 2 -27.16 8.87 15.55
N GLN A 3 -25.98 8.32 15.83
CA GLN A 3 -24.71 8.79 15.29
C GLN A 3 -24.31 7.74 14.25
N GLU A 4 -24.63 8.02 12.98
CA GLU A 4 -24.06 7.28 11.86
C GLU A 4 -22.56 7.55 11.84
N PHE A 5 -21.78 6.65 12.45
CA PHE A 5 -20.35 6.57 12.21
C PHE A 5 -20.16 6.10 10.77
N GLY A 6 -20.17 7.05 9.83
CA GLY A 6 -19.65 6.80 8.49
C GLY A 6 -18.26 6.18 8.64
N VAL A 7 -18.07 4.98 8.10
CA VAL A 7 -16.79 4.29 8.13
C VAL A 7 -15.79 5.18 7.41
N SER A 8 -14.98 5.92 8.17
CA SER A 8 -13.90 6.71 7.62
C SER A 8 -12.86 5.74 7.07
N ILE A 9 -12.85 5.58 5.74
CA ILE A 9 -11.85 4.77 5.06
C ILE A 9 -10.50 5.44 5.31
N SER A 10 -9.61 4.77 6.04
CA SER A 10 -8.28 5.30 6.32
C SER A 10 -7.46 5.43 5.03
N ALA A 11 -6.54 6.39 4.96
CA ALA A 11 -5.60 6.52 3.85
C ALA A 11 -4.85 5.20 3.54
N THR A 12 -4.56 4.40 4.57
CA THR A 12 -3.97 3.07 4.41
C THR A 12 -4.92 2.11 3.68
N GLN A 13 -6.23 2.14 3.96
CA GLN A 13 -7.21 1.29 3.27
C GLN A 13 -7.40 1.72 1.82
N ILE A 14 -7.46 3.03 1.53
CA ILE A 14 -7.52 3.55 0.15
C ILE A 14 -6.30 3.05 -0.62
N GLY A 15 -5.09 3.24 -0.09
CA GLY A 15 -3.87 2.81 -0.75
C GLY A 15 -3.79 1.29 -0.93
N MET A 16 -4.21 0.50 0.07
CA MET A 16 -4.26 -0.95 -0.07
C MET A 16 -5.28 -1.40 -1.14
N ALA A 17 -6.41 -0.71 -1.27
CA ALA A 17 -7.39 -0.97 -2.33
C ALA A 17 -6.79 -0.66 -3.70
N SER A 18 -6.19 0.52 -3.88
CA SER A 18 -5.50 0.92 -5.12
C SER A 18 -4.36 -0.03 -5.50
N MET A 19 -3.65 -0.58 -4.51
CA MET A 19 -2.60 -1.59 -4.72
C MET A 19 -3.14 -2.98 -5.07
N GLY A 20 -4.44 -3.21 -4.98
CA GLY A 20 -5.02 -4.56 -5.02
C GLY A 20 -4.42 -5.43 -3.92
N CYS A 21 -4.19 -4.86 -2.74
CA CYS A 21 -3.63 -5.55 -1.58
C CYS A 21 -4.67 -5.81 -0.47
N ILE A 22 -5.97 -5.66 -0.77
CA ILE A 22 -7.09 -6.16 0.02
C ILE A 22 -8.09 -6.93 -0.87
N ASN A 23 -8.80 -7.91 -0.32
CA ASN A 23 -9.99 -8.50 -0.95
C ASN A 23 -11.27 -7.77 -0.53
N ASP A 24 -12.41 -8.23 -1.04
CA ASP A 24 -13.75 -7.70 -0.75
C ASP A 24 -14.13 -7.74 0.74
N GLU A 25 -13.43 -8.56 1.54
CA GLU A 25 -13.61 -8.69 2.99
C GLU A 25 -12.64 -7.80 3.79
N GLY A 26 -11.80 -7.01 3.12
CA GLY A 26 -10.79 -6.15 3.76
C GLY A 26 -9.54 -6.88 4.26
N ILE A 27 -9.33 -8.13 3.87
CA ILE A 27 -8.18 -8.96 4.26
C ILE A 27 -6.97 -8.60 3.38
N PRO A 28 -5.78 -8.36 3.95
CA PRO A 28 -4.59 -7.97 3.20
C PRO A 28 -4.00 -9.10 2.34
N ILE A 29 -4.56 -9.30 1.15
CA ILE A 29 -4.13 -10.27 0.13
C ILE A 29 -3.78 -9.52 -1.16
N CYS A 30 -2.77 -10.00 -1.88
CA CYS A 30 -2.50 -9.52 -3.23
C CYS A 30 -2.99 -10.55 -4.26
N PRO A 31 -4.14 -10.33 -4.93
CA PRO A 31 -4.71 -11.26 -5.91
C PRO A 31 -3.76 -11.55 -7.06
N ARG A 32 -2.95 -10.56 -7.46
CA ARG A 32 -1.93 -10.70 -8.52
C ARG A 32 -0.87 -11.75 -8.19
N PHE A 33 -0.60 -12.01 -6.91
CA PHE A 33 0.39 -12.98 -6.45
C PHE A 33 -0.23 -14.15 -5.64
N GLY A 34 -1.56 -14.23 -5.53
CA GLY A 34 -2.29 -15.29 -4.82
C GLY A 34 -1.89 -15.50 -3.35
N THR A 35 -1.34 -14.48 -2.69
CA THR A 35 -0.70 -14.59 -1.35
C THR A 35 -0.81 -13.27 -0.57
N THR A 36 -0.45 -13.29 0.72
CA THR A 36 -0.38 -12.07 1.56
C THR A 36 0.51 -11.01 0.93
N CYS A 37 0.01 -9.76 0.91
CA CYS A 37 0.79 -8.62 0.43
C CYS A 37 1.91 -8.34 1.45
N THR A 38 3.17 -8.54 1.06
CA THR A 38 4.35 -8.40 1.93
C THR A 38 5.50 -7.70 1.23
N GLY A 39 6.35 -7.00 2.00
CA GLY A 39 7.65 -6.46 1.60
C GLY A 39 7.81 -6.08 0.12
N SER A 40 8.52 -6.92 -0.63
CA SER A 40 8.88 -6.68 -2.04
C SER A 40 7.69 -6.66 -2.99
N ARG A 41 6.62 -7.42 -2.71
CA ARG A 41 5.40 -7.45 -3.53
C ARG A 41 4.60 -6.17 -3.35
N ALA A 42 4.55 -5.65 -2.12
CA ALA A 42 3.93 -4.38 -1.83
C ALA A 42 4.56 -3.26 -2.68
N ILE A 43 5.88 -3.25 -2.86
CA ILE A 43 6.55 -2.29 -3.74
C ILE A 43 6.13 -2.42 -5.21
N VAL A 44 6.03 -3.65 -5.73
CA VAL A 44 5.61 -3.87 -7.12
C VAL A 44 4.17 -3.38 -7.33
N CYS A 45 3.28 -3.70 -6.39
CA CYS A 45 1.90 -3.21 -6.42
C CYS A 45 1.83 -1.69 -6.28
N MET A 46 2.65 -1.11 -5.41
CA MET A 46 2.72 0.33 -5.19
C MET A 46 3.12 1.07 -6.47
N GLY A 47 4.18 0.63 -7.15
CA GLY A 47 4.63 1.27 -8.39
C GLY A 47 3.58 1.22 -9.51
N LYS A 48 2.80 0.13 -9.59
CA LYS A 48 1.71 0.03 -10.56
C LYS A 48 0.51 0.89 -10.14
N ALA A 49 0.13 0.86 -8.88
CA ALA A 49 -0.98 1.64 -8.33
C ALA A 49 -0.73 3.16 -8.44
N MET A 50 0.50 3.63 -8.29
CA MET A 50 0.82 5.05 -8.47
C MET A 50 0.66 5.54 -9.92
N GLN A 51 0.78 4.63 -10.90
CA GLN A 51 0.51 4.92 -12.32
C GLN A 51 -0.99 4.85 -12.64
N ASP A 52 -1.68 3.86 -12.07
CA ASP A 52 -3.09 3.61 -12.35
C ASP A 52 -4.01 4.57 -11.57
N PHE A 53 -3.57 5.06 -10.40
CA PHE A 53 -4.29 5.97 -9.50
C PHE A 53 -3.39 7.13 -9.05
N PRO A 54 -3.00 8.04 -9.96
CA PRO A 54 -2.13 9.17 -9.63
C PRO A 54 -2.70 10.09 -8.54
N GLU A 55 -4.02 10.18 -8.42
CA GLU A 55 -4.73 10.93 -7.38
C GLU A 55 -4.59 10.32 -5.97
N ALA A 56 -4.23 9.04 -5.87
CA ALA A 56 -4.11 8.30 -4.61
C ALA A 56 -2.63 8.01 -4.24
N GLN A 57 -1.66 8.72 -4.82
CA GLN A 57 -0.24 8.46 -4.62
C GLN A 57 0.18 8.49 -3.14
N ALA A 58 -0.35 9.43 -2.35
CA ALA A 58 -0.03 9.55 -0.93
C ALA A 58 -0.56 8.34 -0.14
N GLU A 59 -1.80 7.94 -0.40
CA GLU A 59 -2.47 6.78 0.18
C GLU A 59 -1.73 5.49 -0.16
N VAL A 60 -1.35 5.32 -1.44
CA VAL A 60 -0.58 4.18 -1.95
C VAL A 60 0.80 4.08 -1.29
N LEU A 61 1.49 5.21 -1.11
CA LEU A 61 2.78 5.25 -0.40
C LEU A 61 2.63 4.84 1.07
N VAL A 62 1.64 5.39 1.77
CA VAL A 62 1.36 5.07 3.18
C VAL A 62 0.98 3.60 3.35
N ALA A 63 0.16 3.07 2.44
CA ALA A 63 -0.20 1.65 2.44
C ALA A 63 1.02 0.74 2.23
N GLY A 64 1.87 1.05 1.25
CA GLY A 64 3.11 0.33 1.01
C GLY A 64 4.02 0.32 2.25
N LEU A 65 4.24 1.48 2.89
CA LEU A 65 5.06 1.59 4.09
C LEU A 65 4.46 0.81 5.27
N SER A 66 3.13 0.83 5.44
CA SER A 66 2.43 0.07 6.47
C SER A 66 2.63 -1.44 6.31
N ILE A 67 2.50 -1.95 5.08
CA ILE A 67 2.72 -3.37 4.76
C ILE A 67 4.18 -3.78 5.03
N VAL A 68 5.14 -2.96 4.60
CA VAL A 68 6.56 -3.20 4.83
C VAL A 68 6.87 -3.22 6.32
N SER A 69 6.35 -2.24 7.08
CA SER A 69 6.58 -2.13 8.52
C SER A 69 6.00 -3.33 9.30
N ARG A 70 4.84 -3.85 8.88
CA ARG A 70 4.21 -5.03 9.49
C ARG A 70 4.94 -6.34 9.18
N SER A 71 5.64 -6.41 8.05
CA SER A 71 6.37 -7.61 7.62
C SER A 71 7.87 -7.59 7.95
N ALA A 72 8.40 -6.42 8.33
CA ALA A 72 9.78 -6.23 8.73
C ALA A 72 10.07 -6.89 10.09
N LYS A 73 11.21 -7.59 10.19
CA LYS A 73 11.72 -8.11 11.46
C LYS A 73 12.68 -7.15 12.12
N THR A 74 13.29 -6.26 11.33
CA THR A 74 14.27 -5.28 11.78
C THR A 74 14.08 -3.95 11.05
N ILE A 75 14.59 -2.86 11.63
CA ILE A 75 14.62 -1.54 10.98
C ILE A 75 15.44 -1.56 9.66
N MET A 76 16.40 -2.49 9.54
CA MET A 76 17.20 -2.65 8.34
C MET A 76 16.36 -3.17 7.17
N ASP A 77 15.33 -3.97 7.42
CA ASP A 77 14.40 -4.44 6.39
C ASP A 77 13.59 -3.27 5.82
N ILE A 78 13.16 -2.34 6.67
CA ILE A 78 12.46 -1.12 6.26
C ILE A 78 13.41 -0.21 5.46
N ARG A 79 14.61 0.06 5.97
CA ARG A 79 15.60 0.93 5.31
C ARG A 79 16.01 0.44 3.92
N ARG A 80 16.06 -0.88 3.69
CA ARG A 80 16.36 -1.45 2.36
C ARG A 80 15.28 -1.19 1.32
N VAL A 81 14.07 -0.88 1.78
CA VAL A 81 12.86 -0.79 0.96
C VAL A 81 12.51 0.68 0.66
N ILE A 82 12.87 1.61 1.56
CA ILE A 82 12.69 3.07 1.37
C ILE A 82 13.19 3.59 0.02
N PRO A 83 14.45 3.31 -0.43
CA PRO A 83 14.92 3.84 -1.71
C PRO A 83 14.10 3.40 -2.92
N LYS A 84 13.51 2.21 -2.86
CA LYS A 84 12.61 1.71 -3.91
C LYS A 84 11.26 2.41 -3.88
N MET A 85 10.80 2.82 -2.69
CA MET A 85 9.58 3.62 -2.56
C MET A 85 9.79 5.04 -3.10
N GLU A 86 10.92 5.66 -2.76
CA GLU A 86 11.32 6.96 -3.30
C GLU A 86 11.40 6.93 -4.83
N LEU A 87 11.99 5.87 -5.40
CA LEU A 87 12.05 5.67 -6.85
C LEU A 87 10.65 5.52 -7.47
N ALA A 88 9.74 4.77 -6.82
CA ALA A 88 8.39 4.61 -7.35
C ALA A 88 7.62 5.95 -7.38
N VAL A 89 7.80 6.78 -6.36
CA VAL A 89 7.21 8.13 -6.31
C VAL A 89 7.82 9.03 -7.39
N SER A 90 9.15 9.02 -7.55
CA SER A 90 9.81 9.89 -8.53
C SER A 90 9.45 9.53 -9.98
N VAL A 91 9.28 8.24 -10.28
CA VAL A 91 8.85 7.77 -11.60
C VAL A 91 7.37 8.05 -11.85
N ALA A 92 6.52 8.01 -10.83
CA ALA A 92 5.10 8.29 -10.97
C ALA A 92 4.76 9.80 -11.01
N ALA A 93 5.67 10.66 -10.56
CA ALA A 93 5.53 12.12 -10.61
C ALA A 93 6.01 12.73 -11.96
N ALA A 94 6.60 11.92 -12.84
CA ALA A 94 7.09 12.31 -14.17
C ALA A 94 6.05 12.03 -15.26
#